data_AF-A0A2M7CN78-F1
#
_entry.id   AF-A0A2M7CN78-F1
#
_cell.length_a   1.000
_cell.length_b   1.000
_cell.length_c   1.000
_cell.angle_alpha   90.00
_cell.angle_beta   90.00
_cell.angle_gamma   90.00
#
_symmetry.space_group_name_H-M   'P 1'
#
loop_
_entity.id
_entity.type
_entity.pdbx_description
1 polymer ?
#
loop_
_entity_poly.entity_id
_entity_poly.type
_entity_poly.pdbx_seq_one_letter_code
_entity_poly.pdbx_strand_id
1 'polypeptide(L)'
;MSLFGVFSGPELYYKYPNGDEVYNVTIMYLSRDWRGEVSLNDEHTEWNWFAVDQIPEDVSPPIKPIIEHFKRRSPAWEEKR
;
A
#
# COMPACT_ATOMS: atom_id res chain seq x y z
N MET A 1 2.97 3.48 -15.60
CA MET A 1 3.40 2.93 -14.29
C MET A 1 4.90 3.14 -14.12
N SER A 2 5.39 3.31 -12.90
CA SER A 2 6.82 3.47 -12.58
C SER A 2 7.18 2.71 -11.31
N LEU A 3 8.38 2.10 -11.25
CA LEU A 3 8.87 1.46 -10.04
C LEU A 3 9.00 2.50 -8.92
N PHE A 4 8.38 2.23 -7.78
CA PHE A 4 8.51 3.05 -6.58
C PHE A 4 9.63 2.58 -5.68
N GLY A 5 9.71 1.26 -5.47
CA GLY A 5 10.72 0.63 -4.64
C GLY A 5 10.54 -0.87 -4.51
N VAL A 6 11.61 -1.52 -4.05
CA VAL A 6 11.61 -2.89 -3.59
C VAL A 6 11.81 -2.86 -2.07
N PHE A 7 10.90 -3.48 -1.34
CA PHE A 7 10.87 -3.50 0.12
C PHE A 7 11.05 -4.94 0.58
N SER A 8 11.93 -5.15 1.55
CA SER A 8 12.27 -6.46 2.10
C SER A 8 13.04 -6.25 3.40
N GLY A 9 13.05 -7.26 4.26
CA GLY A 9 13.83 -7.22 5.50
C GLY A 9 12.96 -7.55 6.71
N PRO A 10 13.53 -7.48 7.93
CA PRO A 10 12.81 -7.79 9.17
C PRO A 10 11.55 -6.93 9.38
N GLU A 11 11.48 -5.74 8.80
CA GLU A 11 10.32 -4.86 8.85
C GLU A 11 9.08 -5.39 8.10
N LEU A 12 9.28 -6.36 7.20
CA LEU A 12 8.23 -7.01 6.39
C LEU A 12 7.92 -8.44 6.88
N TYR A 13 8.52 -8.85 7.99
CA TYR A 13 8.13 -10.07 8.69
C TYR A 13 6.74 -9.91 9.30
N TYR A 14 5.90 -10.93 9.16
CA TYR A 14 4.63 -10.99 9.84
C TYR A 14 4.32 -12.40 10.31
N LYS A 15 3.79 -12.49 11.52
CA LYS A 15 3.29 -13.73 12.11
C LYS A 15 1.78 -13.63 12.25
N TYR A 16 1.06 -14.50 11.55
CA TYR A 16 -0.39 -14.57 11.62
C TYR A 16 -0.83 -15.11 13.00
N PRO A 17 -2.07 -14.81 13.43
CA PRO A 17 -2.61 -15.32 14.69
C PRO A 17 -2.62 -16.85 14.81
N ASN A 18 -2.69 -17.55 13.68
CA ASN A 18 -2.63 -19.01 13.62
C ASN A 18 -1.20 -19.58 13.78
N GLY A 19 -0.19 -18.72 13.90
CA GLY A 19 1.22 -19.09 14.08
C GLY A 19 2.04 -19.13 12.79
N ASP A 20 1.41 -18.99 11.62
CA ASP A 20 2.12 -18.99 10.34
C ASP A 20 3.00 -17.74 10.21
N GLU A 21 4.18 -17.93 9.64
CA GLU A 21 5.19 -16.89 9.52
C GLU A 21 5.51 -16.61 8.05
N VAL A 22 5.57 -15.32 7.70
CA VAL A 22 5.91 -14.86 6.36
C VAL A 22 7.01 -13.79 6.41
N TYR A 23 7.90 -13.85 5.43
CA TYR A 23 8.91 -12.82 5.17
C TYR A 23 8.63 -12.22 3.80
N ASN A 24 7.98 -11.06 3.79
CA ASN A 24 7.52 -10.47 2.54
C ASN A 24 8.66 -9.77 1.78
N VAL A 25 8.64 -9.92 0.46
CA VAL A 25 9.38 -9.07 -0.48
C VAL A 25 8.35 -8.41 -1.38
N THR A 26 8.27 -7.09 -1.34
CA THR A 26 7.24 -6.32 -2.04
C THR A 26 7.88 -5.39 -3.06
N ILE A 27 7.47 -5.51 -4.32
CA ILE A 27 7.84 -4.59 -5.40
C ILE A 27 6.64 -3.68 -5.65
N MET A 28 6.78 -2.39 -5.31
CA MET A 28 5.71 -1.41 -5.43
C MET A 28 5.85 -0.62 -6.74
N TYR A 29 4.77 -0.45 -7.48
CA TYR A 29 4.69 0.42 -8.66
C TYR A 29 3.65 1.51 -8.44
N LEU A 30 3.91 2.71 -8.96
CA LEU A 30 2.95 3.80 -8.99
C LEU A 30 2.31 3.92 -10.37
N SER A 31 0.99 4.08 -10.40
CA SER A 31 0.25 4.58 -11.56
C SER A 31 -0.31 5.96 -11.24
N ARG A 32 -0.25 6.86 -12.22
CA ARG A 32 -0.82 8.22 -12.10
C ARG A 32 -2.16 8.36 -12.79
N ASP A 33 -2.50 7.42 -13.65
CA ASP A 33 -3.74 7.38 -14.40
C ASP A 33 -4.43 6.03 -14.16
N TRP A 34 -5.75 6.06 -14.11
CA TRP A 34 -6.61 4.89 -14.05
C TRP A 34 -7.81 5.10 -14.97
N ARG A 35 -8.40 4.02 -15.47
CA ARG A 35 -9.61 4.02 -16.32
C ARG A 35 -10.46 2.79 -15.98
N GLY A 36 -11.78 2.90 -16.11
CA GLY A 36 -12.72 1.80 -15.88
C GLY A 36 -13.68 2.07 -14.71
N GLU A 37 -14.31 1.00 -14.22
CA GLU A 37 -15.16 1.01 -13.03
C GLU A 37 -14.60 0.00 -12.02
N VAL A 38 -14.69 0.32 -10.72
CA VAL A 38 -14.29 -0.60 -9.66
C VAL A 38 -15.42 -1.61 -9.45
N SER A 39 -15.10 -2.90 -9.62
CA SER A 39 -16.03 -4.01 -9.38
C SER A 39 -15.48 -4.86 -8.24
N LEU A 40 -16.33 -5.11 -7.23
CA LEU A 40 -15.99 -5.94 -6.08
C LEU A 40 -16.52 -7.36 -6.29
N ASN A 41 -15.80 -8.34 -5.75
CA ASN A 41 -16.22 -9.74 -5.67
C ASN A 41 -16.28 -10.20 -4.20
N ASP A 42 -16.38 -11.50 -3.98
CA ASP A 42 -16.43 -12.15 -2.66
C ASP A 42 -15.15 -12.01 -1.83
N GLU A 43 -14.04 -11.55 -2.41
CA GLU A 43 -12.80 -11.23 -1.70
C GLU A 43 -12.77 -9.80 -1.12
N HIS A 44 -13.81 -9.00 -1.37
CA HIS A 44 -13.87 -7.60 -0.96
C HIS A 44 -15.14 -7.30 -0.13
N THR A 45 -14.98 -6.52 0.92
CA THR A 45 -16.11 -6.01 1.71
C THR A 45 -16.51 -4.59 1.30
N GLU A 46 -15.53 -3.73 1.01
CA GLU A 46 -15.73 -2.34 0.63
C GLU A 46 -14.52 -1.80 -0.13
N TRP A 47 -14.69 -0.64 -0.77
CA TRP A 47 -13.60 0.09 -1.42
C TRP A 47 -13.82 1.59 -1.32
N ASN A 48 -12.72 2.35 -1.15
CA ASN A 48 -12.72 3.81 -1.08
C ASN A 48 -11.41 4.38 -1.61
N TRP A 49 -11.46 5.63 -2.10
CA TRP A 49 -10.27 6.44 -2.34
C TRP A 49 -9.90 7.21 -1.07
N PHE A 50 -8.60 7.28 -0.78
CA PHE A 50 -8.09 8.04 0.36
C PHE A 50 -7.06 9.07 -0.10
N ALA A 51 -7.14 10.28 0.46
CA ALA A 51 -6.01 11.20 0.41
C ALA A 51 -4.82 10.59 1.18
N VAL A 52 -3.60 11.02 0.84
CA VAL A 52 -2.35 10.43 1.38
C VAL A 52 -2.28 10.52 2.92
N ASP A 53 -2.80 11.61 3.47
CA ASP A 53 -2.91 11.90 4.90
C ASP A 53 -4.14 11.28 5.57
N GLN A 54 -5.07 10.72 4.79
CA GLN A 54 -6.31 10.09 5.25
C GLN A 54 -6.31 8.56 5.10
N ILE A 55 -5.17 7.96 4.75
CA ILE A 55 -5.04 6.49 4.70
C ILE A 55 -5.28 5.92 6.10
N PRO A 56 -6.19 4.93 6.27
CA PRO A 56 -6.47 4.33 7.57
C PRO A 56 -5.22 3.76 8.27
N GLU A 57 -5.21 3.81 9.60
CA GLU A 57 -4.11 3.21 10.40
C GLU A 57 -4.21 1.68 10.50
N ASP A 58 -5.44 1.16 10.39
CA ASP A 58 -5.73 -0.28 10.41
C ASP A 58 -5.58 -0.88 9.01
N VAL A 59 -4.32 -0.97 8.58
CA VAL A 59 -3.91 -1.65 7.36
C VAL A 59 -3.05 -2.87 7.72
N SER A 60 -2.94 -3.80 6.77
CA SER A 60 -2.08 -4.98 6.90
C SER A 60 -0.67 -4.59 7.39
N PRO A 61 -0.18 -5.15 8.50
CA PRO A 61 1.10 -4.78 9.10
C PRO A 61 2.31 -4.71 8.14
N PRO A 62 2.54 -5.68 7.23
CA PRO A 62 3.67 -5.59 6.28
C PRO A 62 3.56 -4.44 5.28
N ILE A 63 2.38 -3.84 5.08
CA ILE A 63 2.20 -2.70 4.16
C ILE A 63 2.46 -1.35 4.86
N LYS A 64 2.31 -1.28 6.19
CA LYS A 64 2.56 -0.06 6.99
C LYS A 64 3.91 0.60 6.68
N PRO A 65 5.07 -0.08 6.71
CA PRO A 65 6.36 0.57 6.43
C PRO A 65 6.42 1.16 5.01
N ILE A 66 5.71 0.56 4.06
CA ILE A 66 5.67 1.01 2.66
C ILE A 66 4.80 2.27 2.53
N ILE A 67 3.63 2.30 3.17
CA ILE A 67 2.77 3.51 3.23
C ILE A 67 3.52 4.66 3.87
N GLU A 68 4.22 4.42 4.98
CA GLU A 68 5.00 5.46 5.66
C GLU A 68 6.17 5.95 4.80
N HIS A 69 6.82 5.06 4.04
CA HIS A 69 7.80 5.47 3.04
C HIS A 69 7.16 6.33 1.93
N PHE A 70 5.97 5.97 1.47
CA PHE A 70 5.21 6.72 0.47
C PHE A 70 4.82 8.13 0.96
N LYS A 71 4.33 8.27 2.19
CA LYS A 71 4.02 9.56 2.81
C LYS A 71 5.26 10.46 2.89
N ARG A 72 6.40 9.93 3.35
CA ARG A 72 7.66 10.71 3.43
C ARG A 72 8.21 11.17 2.08
N ARG A 73 8.06 10.35 1.04
CA ARG A 73 8.51 10.67 -0.32
C ARG A 73 7.53 11.54 -1.11
N SER A 74 6.38 11.87 -0.53
CA SER A 74 5.28 12.59 -1.19
C SER A 74 5.15 14.07 -0.77
N PRO A 75 6.20 14.93 -0.81
CA PRO A 75 6.00 16.35 -0.53
C PRO A 75 5.30 17.12 -1.68
N ALA A 76 4.94 16.47 -2.81
CA ALA A 76 4.50 17.17 -4.03
C ALA A 76 3.42 16.42 -4.86
N TRP A 77 2.39 15.84 -4.23
CA TRP A 77 1.17 15.47 -4.96
C TRP A 77 0.28 16.70 -5.29
N GLU A 78 0.55 17.86 -4.69
CA GLU A 78 -0.22 19.10 -4.89
C GLU A 78 0.20 19.91 -6.14
N GLU A 79 1.38 19.70 -6.73
CA GLU A 79 1.92 20.67 -7.72
C GLU A 79 1.58 20.38 -9.19
N LYS A 80 0.75 19.37 -9.50
CA LYS A 80 0.30 19.13 -10.89
C LYS A 80 -1.18 18.73 -10.97
N ARG A 81 -2.05 19.72 -10.80
CA ARG A 81 -3.38 19.75 -11.43
C ARG A 81 -3.43 20.92 -12.39
#